data_AF-A0A2E6W515-F1
#
_entry.id   AF-A0A2E6W515-F1
#
_cell.length_a   1.000
_cell.length_b   1.000
_cell.length_c   1.000
_cell.angle_alpha   90.00
_cell.angle_beta   90.00
_cell.angle_gamma   90.00
#
_symmetry.space_group_name_H-M   'P 1'
#
loop_
_entity.id
_entity.type
_entity.pdbx_description
1 polymer ?
#
loop_
_entity_poly.entity_id
_entity_poly.type
_entity_poly.pdbx_seq_one_letter_code
_entity_poly.pdbx_strand_id
1 'polypeptide(L)'
;MYTLEQGLVDLINAQRAEAEEFSKQPGCFMGMMPSATDLEYWESRVPSGTLKEYNRIELEESVYYAVADAYSKGYARSMRLDVWTDEELQVELDAAVAMIQMQQEAQCS
;
A
#
# COMPACT_ATOMS: atom_id res chain seq x y z
N MET A 1 -8.39 -0.70 25.39
CA MET A 1 -8.41 -1.94 24.58
C MET A 1 -8.35 -1.47 23.15
N TYR A 2 -7.30 -1.85 22.43
CA TYR A 2 -7.15 -1.52 21.01
C TYR A 2 -8.26 -2.22 20.21
N THR A 3 -8.84 -1.53 19.23
CA THR A 3 -9.90 -2.05 18.37
C THR A 3 -9.80 -1.42 17.00
N LEU A 4 -10.08 -2.20 15.96
CA LEU A 4 -10.19 -1.69 14.61
C LEU A 4 -11.55 -1.04 14.37
N GLU A 5 -11.55 0.04 13.61
CA GLU A 5 -12.77 0.60 13.04
C GLU A 5 -13.43 -0.41 12.10
N GLN A 6 -14.77 -0.46 12.08
CA GLN A 6 -15.51 -1.43 11.28
C GLN A 6 -15.15 -1.36 9.79
N GLY A 7 -14.95 -0.16 9.24
CA GLY A 7 -14.55 0.00 7.84
C GLY A 7 -13.19 -0.65 7.52
N LEU A 8 -12.25 -0.65 8.46
CA LEU A 8 -10.96 -1.33 8.31
C LEU A 8 -11.13 -2.85 8.43
N VAL A 9 -11.95 -3.31 9.37
CA VAL A 9 -12.30 -4.75 9.49
C VAL A 9 -12.92 -5.28 8.19
N ASP A 10 -13.85 -4.53 7.61
CA ASP A 10 -14.54 -4.89 6.37
C ASP A 10 -13.55 -4.97 5.19
N LEU A 11 -12.66 -3.99 5.07
CA LEU A 11 -11.60 -3.98 4.05
C LEU A 11 -10.69 -5.21 4.18
N ILE A 12 -10.20 -5.50 5.38
CA ILE A 12 -9.31 -6.64 5.64
C ILE A 12 -10.01 -7.95 5.25
N ASN A 13 -11.27 -8.14 5.66
CA ASN A 13 -12.00 -9.36 5.36
C ASN A 13 -12.30 -9.52 3.87
N ALA A 14 -12.61 -8.44 3.15
CA ALA A 14 -12.81 -8.46 1.71
C ALA A 14 -11.53 -8.88 0.97
N GLN A 15 -10.40 -8.24 1.28
CA GLN A 15 -9.09 -8.57 0.70
C GLN A 15 -8.67 -10.01 1.00
N ARG A 16 -8.92 -10.50 2.22
CA ARG A 16 -8.65 -11.89 2.59
C ARG A 16 -9.50 -12.87 1.80
N ALA A 17 -10.79 -12.59 1.61
CA ALA A 17 -11.68 -13.44 0.83
C ALA A 17 -11.27 -13.51 -0.65
N GLU A 18 -10.87 -12.37 -1.23
CA GLU A 18 -10.32 -12.32 -2.59
C GLU A 18 -9.03 -13.14 -2.72
N ALA A 19 -8.10 -12.98 -1.76
CA ALA A 19 -6.86 -13.75 -1.73
C ALA A 19 -7.12 -15.26 -1.55
N GLU A 20 -8.08 -15.65 -0.70
CA GLU A 20 -8.47 -17.04 -0.50
C GLU A 20 -9.00 -17.66 -1.80
N GLU A 21 -9.89 -16.96 -2.51
CA GLU A 21 -10.41 -17.46 -3.78
C GLU A 21 -9.31 -17.55 -4.84
N PHE A 22 -8.46 -16.52 -4.95
CA PHE A 22 -7.36 -16.51 -5.90
C PHE A 22 -6.31 -17.60 -5.62
N SER A 23 -6.10 -17.93 -4.34
CA SER A 23 -5.12 -18.94 -3.90
C SER A 23 -5.46 -20.37 -4.35
N LYS A 24 -6.71 -20.65 -4.75
CA LYS A 24 -7.16 -21.98 -5.19
C LYS A 24 -6.55 -22.43 -6.52
N GLN A 25 -5.90 -21.51 -7.24
CA GLN A 25 -5.27 -21.82 -8.51
C GLN A 25 -4.02 -22.70 -8.32
N PRO A 26 -3.81 -23.73 -9.17
CA PRO A 26 -2.61 -24.57 -9.07
C PRO A 26 -1.32 -23.75 -9.15
N GLY A 27 -0.43 -23.94 -8.17
CA GLY A 27 0.86 -23.23 -8.11
C GLY A 27 0.76 -21.79 -7.58
N CYS A 28 -0.39 -21.38 -7.03
CA CYS A 28 -0.54 -20.07 -6.43
C CYS A 28 0.04 -20.04 -5.01
N PHE A 29 0.98 -19.14 -4.75
CA PHE A 29 1.57 -18.87 -3.43
C PHE A 29 1.21 -17.46 -2.93
N MET A 30 0.04 -16.96 -3.34
CA MET A 30 -0.43 -15.62 -2.97
C MET A 30 -0.51 -15.48 -1.45
N GLY A 31 0.12 -14.44 -0.91
CA GLY A 31 0.02 -14.10 0.50
C GLY A 31 -1.36 -13.53 0.82
N MET A 32 -1.75 -13.62 2.09
CA MET A 32 -3.02 -13.09 2.59
C MET A 32 -2.72 -12.09 3.71
N MET A 33 -3.48 -10.99 3.78
CA MET A 33 -3.38 -10.04 4.89
C MET A 33 -3.61 -10.74 6.24
N PRO A 34 -2.99 -10.30 7.35
CA PRO A 34 -3.31 -10.80 8.69
C PRO A 34 -4.81 -10.69 9.00
N SER A 35 -5.31 -11.54 9.89
CA SER A 35 -6.72 -11.49 10.31
C SER A 35 -7.01 -10.16 11.01
N ALA A 36 -8.22 -9.61 10.87
CA ALA A 36 -8.64 -8.41 11.61
C ALA A 36 -8.59 -8.62 13.14
N THR A 37 -8.56 -9.87 13.61
CA THR A 37 -8.41 -10.24 15.02
C THR A 37 -6.96 -10.26 15.51
N ASP A 38 -5.97 -10.14 14.61
CA ASP A 38 -4.55 -10.16 14.95
C ASP A 38 -4.11 -8.79 15.49
N LEU A 39 -4.70 -8.38 16.62
CA LEU A 39 -4.63 -7.02 17.14
C LEU A 39 -3.20 -6.56 17.47
N GLU A 40 -2.29 -7.47 17.84
CA GLU A 40 -0.88 -7.11 18.06
C GLU A 40 -0.19 -6.62 16.79
N TYR A 41 -0.51 -7.23 15.64
CA TYR A 41 0.01 -6.79 14.34
C TYR A 41 -0.59 -5.43 13.98
N TRP A 42 -1.92 -5.30 14.10
CA TRP A 42 -2.61 -4.09 13.71
C TRP A 42 -2.30 -2.90 14.61
N GLU A 43 -2.10 -3.10 15.91
CA GLU A 43 -1.66 -2.04 16.82
C GLU A 43 -0.26 -1.52 16.43
N SER A 44 0.61 -2.38 15.90
CA SER A 44 1.91 -1.96 15.36
C SER A 44 1.80 -1.31 13.98
N ARG A 45 0.87 -1.74 13.12
CA ARG A 45 0.74 -1.28 11.73
C ARG A 45 -0.09 -0.02 11.59
N VAL A 46 -1.21 0.06 12.32
CA VAL A 46 -2.20 1.15 12.33
C VAL A 46 -2.54 1.48 13.79
N PRO A 47 -1.67 2.23 14.50
CA PRO A 47 -1.82 2.47 15.95
C PRO A 47 -3.16 3.10 16.38
N SER A 48 -3.82 3.87 15.51
CA SER A 48 -5.16 4.40 15.78
C SER A 48 -6.28 3.40 15.53
N GLY A 49 -6.01 2.33 14.78
CA GLY A 49 -7.00 1.33 14.34
C GLY A 49 -7.99 1.86 13.29
N THR A 50 -7.76 3.04 12.71
CA THR A 50 -8.71 3.68 11.79
C THR A 50 -8.44 3.32 10.33
N LEU A 51 -9.51 3.27 9.52
CA LEU A 51 -9.38 3.07 8.07
C LEU A 51 -8.61 4.23 7.41
N LYS A 52 -8.79 5.45 7.94
CA LYS A 52 -8.08 6.64 7.43
C LYS A 52 -6.57 6.51 7.57
N GLU A 53 -6.07 6.11 8.74
CA GLU A 53 -4.63 5.92 8.96
C GLU A 53 -4.09 4.79 8.09
N TYR A 54 -4.82 3.68 7.96
CA TYR A 54 -4.44 2.60 7.05
C TYR A 54 -4.26 3.10 5.61
N ASN A 55 -5.27 3.79 5.05
CA ASN A 55 -5.20 4.30 3.69
C ASN A 55 -4.06 5.31 3.49
N ARG A 56 -3.79 6.13 4.52
CA ARG A 56 -2.66 7.07 4.51
C ARG A 56 -1.33 6.34 4.41
N ILE A 57 -1.13 5.30 5.22
CA ILE A 57 0.10 4.50 5.20
C ILE A 57 0.27 3.80 3.85
N GLU A 58 -0.79 3.21 3.30
CA GLU A 58 -0.74 2.57 1.98
C GLU A 58 -0.42 3.57 0.86
N LEU A 59 -0.91 4.82 0.96
CA LEU A 59 -0.58 5.88 0.00
C LEU A 59 0.89 6.30 0.09
N GLU A 60 1.44 6.49 1.29
CA GLU A 60 2.86 6.79 1.50
C GLU A 60 3.76 5.69 0.94
N GLU A 61 3.40 4.42 1.17
CA GLU A 61 4.13 3.28 0.64
C GLU A 61 4.03 3.18 -0.88
N SER A 62 2.85 3.44 -1.45
CA SER A 62 2.65 3.46 -2.90
C SER A 62 3.53 4.51 -3.57
N VAL A 63 3.60 5.73 -3.01
CA VAL A 63 4.50 6.78 -3.48
C VAL A 63 5.95 6.34 -3.37
N TYR A 64 6.36 5.80 -2.22
CA TYR A 64 7.73 5.32 -2.02
C TYR A 64 8.15 4.30 -3.08
N TYR A 65 7.32 3.28 -3.34
CA TYR A 65 7.65 2.24 -4.31
C TYR A 65 7.60 2.75 -5.76
N ALA A 66 6.61 3.58 -6.11
CA ALA A 66 6.53 4.16 -7.45
C ALA A 66 7.73 5.07 -7.75
N VAL A 67 8.12 5.96 -6.82
CA VAL A 67 9.31 6.80 -6.97
C VAL A 67 10.59 5.96 -7.01
N ALA A 68 10.66 4.90 -6.21
CA ALA A 68 11.81 4.02 -6.19
C ALA A 68 12.06 3.34 -7.55
N ASP A 69 10.98 2.96 -8.24
CA ASP A 69 11.02 2.34 -9.56
C ASP A 69 11.23 3.37 -10.68
N ALA A 70 10.56 4.53 -10.60
CA ALA A 70 10.70 5.62 -11.58
C ALA A 70 12.11 6.22 -11.61
N TYR A 71 12.73 6.36 -10.43
CA TYR A 71 13.99 7.09 -10.28
C TYR A 71 15.06 6.27 -9.57
N SER A 72 14.92 6.05 -8.26
CA SER A 72 15.78 5.17 -7.46
C SER A 72 15.30 5.03 -6.02
N LYS A 73 15.63 3.92 -5.38
CA LYS A 73 15.42 3.70 -3.93
C LYS A 73 16.10 4.76 -3.06
N GLY A 74 17.27 5.26 -3.46
CA GLY A 74 18.01 6.28 -2.71
C GLY A 74 17.26 7.61 -2.70
N TYR A 75 16.67 7.98 -3.83
CA TYR A 75 15.86 9.18 -3.94
C TYR A 75 14.55 9.06 -3.13
N ALA A 76 13.81 7.96 -3.30
CA ALA A 76 12.57 7.71 -2.55
C ALA A 76 12.78 7.78 -1.02
N ARG A 77 13.87 7.21 -0.50
CA ARG A 77 14.22 7.29 0.94
C ARG A 77 14.55 8.70 1.43
N SER A 78 14.97 9.59 0.54
CA SER A 78 15.27 10.97 0.90
C SER A 78 14.01 11.84 1.03
N MET A 79 12.88 11.35 0.51
CA MET A 79 11.59 12.03 0.61
C MET A 79 11.00 11.82 2.00
N ARG A 80 10.62 12.92 2.64
CA ARG A 80 9.94 12.90 3.95
C ARG A 80 8.42 12.81 3.72
N LEU A 81 7.97 11.66 3.22
CA LEU A 81 6.57 11.47 2.82
C LEU A 81 5.59 11.63 3.99
N ASP A 82 6.06 11.37 5.22
CA ASP A 82 5.32 11.50 6.47
C ASP A 82 4.78 12.92 6.74
N VAL A 83 5.38 13.96 6.13
CA VAL A 83 4.95 15.36 6.33
C VAL A 83 4.12 15.93 5.19
N TRP A 84 3.90 15.17 4.12
CA TRP A 84 3.18 15.63 2.93
C TRP A 84 1.67 15.50 3.15
N THR A 85 0.84 16.28 2.45
CA THR A 85 -0.61 16.05 2.46
C THR A 85 -1.02 14.85 1.59
N ASP A 86 -2.25 14.36 1.72
CA ASP A 86 -2.75 13.26 0.87
C ASP A 86 -2.74 13.67 -0.60
N GLU A 87 -3.06 14.94 -0.89
CA GLU A 87 -3.06 15.50 -2.24
C GLU A 87 -1.64 15.58 -2.82
N GLU A 88 -0.65 16.02 -2.02
CA GLU A 88 0.75 16.06 -2.45
C GLU A 88 1.29 14.66 -2.77
N LEU A 89 0.95 13.67 -1.94
CA LEU A 89 1.30 12.27 -2.20
C LEU A 89 0.66 11.76 -3.49
N GLN A 90 -0.63 12.03 -3.71
CA GLN A 90 -1.32 11.56 -4.91
C GLN A 90 -0.73 12.16 -6.18
N VAL A 91 -0.40 13.45 -6.18
CA VAL A 91 0.24 14.13 -7.32
C VAL A 91 1.59 13.49 -7.66
N GLU A 92 2.40 13.18 -6.65
CA GLU A 92 3.70 12.54 -6.86
C GLU A 92 3.56 11.09 -7.32
N LEU A 93 2.58 10.35 -6.79
CA LEU A 93 2.27 8.99 -7.25
C LEU A 93 1.94 8.99 -8.75
N ASP A 94 1.05 9.89 -9.18
CA ASP A 94 0.65 10.02 -10.58
C ASP A 94 1.85 10.36 -11.48
N ALA A 95 2.73 11.26 -11.02
CA ALA A 95 3.94 11.65 -11.74
C ALA A 95 4.94 10.48 -11.86
N ALA A 96 5.17 9.74 -10.78
CA ALA A 96 6.06 8.59 -10.78
C ALA A 96 5.54 7.47 -11.69
N VAL A 97 4.25 7.18 -11.66
CA VAL A 97 3.61 6.17 -12.54
C VAL A 97 3.74 6.57 -14.01
N ALA A 98 3.49 7.85 -14.34
CA ALA A 98 3.68 8.34 -15.71
C ALA A 98 5.13 8.17 -16.20
N MET A 99 6.12 8.42 -15.32
CA MET A 99 7.53 8.22 -15.65
C MET A 99 7.85 6.74 -15.91
N ILE A 100 7.34 5.82 -15.08
CA ILE A 100 7.52 4.38 -15.27
C ILE A 100 6.98 3.94 -16.64
N GLN A 101 5.78 4.40 -16.99
CA GLN A 101 5.16 4.08 -18.29
C GLN A 101 6.01 4.59 -19.47
N MET A 102 6.47 5.85 -19.40
CA MET A 102 7.35 6.40 -20.44
C MET A 102 8.66 5.61 -20.59
N GLN A 103 9.26 5.16 -19.49
CA GLN A 103 10.48 4.33 -19.52
C GLN A 103 10.21 2.97 -20.15
N GLN A 104 9.08 2.33 -19.82
CA GLN A 104 8.69 1.04 -20.40
C GLN A 104 8.47 1.15 -21.92
N GLU A 105 7.79 2.20 -22.37
CA GLU A 105 7.58 2.46 -23.80
C GLU A 105 8.90 2.68 -24.55
N ALA A 106 9.82 3.47 -23.98
CA ALA A 106 11.14 3.72 -24.58
C ALA A 106 12.04 2.47 -24.61
N GLN A 107 11.84 1.51 -23.71
CA GLN A 107 12.58 0.24 -23.72
C GLN A 107 12.04 -0.76 -24.75
N CYS A 108 10.80 -0.59 -25.20
CA CYS A 108 10.14 -1.47 -26.17
C CYS A 108 10.23 -0.95 -27.62
N SER A 109 10.77 0.25 -27.83
CA SER A 109 11.01 0.89 -29.13
C SER A 109 12.43 0.67 -29.65
#